data_AF-A0A0H5SBZ9-F1
#
_entry.id   AF-A0A0H5SBZ9-F1
#
_cell.length_a   1.000
_cell.length_b   1.000
_cell.length_c   1.000
_cell.angle_alpha   90.00
_cell.angle_beta   90.00
_cell.angle_gamma   90.00
#
_symmetry.space_group_name_H-M   'P 1'
#
loop_
_entity.id
_entity.type
_entity.pdbx_description
1 polymer ?
#
loop_
_entity_poly.entity_id
_entity_poly.type
_entity_poly.pdbx_seq_one_letter_code
_entity_poly.pdbx_strand_id
1 'polypeptide(L)'
;MRGSDGRVHVPPAEYDPVTYEALTEVVPVSSVGTVVSWTWQPEPLEGQPLDRPFAWALIKLDGADTPLLHAVDVKEGELSSGARVHVHWVDEPVGAITDIAYFVPGEIAEDVPAVATDDRDPVTMLVVPSAIEIQHTASRPESTYLRGLRDGKLLGARSGDTGKVYFPPKEADPATGQELDQFVELVDKGTVTTFAIINIPFAGQRIKPPYVAAYVLLDGADIPFLHLVTDIDASEVRMGMRVEAVWKPQEEWGLGIDNISHFRPTGEPDADYDSYKHHL
;
A
#
# COMPACT_ATOMS: atom_id res chain seq x y z
N MET A 1 24.12 -24.53 4.60
CA MET A 1 23.81 -25.80 5.32
C MET A 1 24.05 -26.98 4.38
N ARG A 2 24.63 -28.08 4.86
CA ARG A 2 24.72 -29.32 4.06
C ARG A 2 23.44 -30.14 4.17
N GLY A 3 22.86 -30.53 3.04
CA GLY A 3 21.73 -31.46 2.97
C GLY A 3 22.18 -32.92 3.05
N SER A 4 21.23 -33.82 3.35
CA SER A 4 21.43 -35.28 3.41
C SER A 4 21.89 -35.89 2.08
N ASP A 5 21.62 -35.21 0.96
CA ASP A 5 22.11 -35.56 -0.38
C ASP A 5 23.54 -35.06 -0.68
N GLY A 6 24.18 -34.42 0.30
CA GLY A 6 25.55 -33.92 0.25
C GLY A 6 25.68 -32.49 -0.28
N ARG A 7 24.61 -31.88 -0.85
CA ARG A 7 24.66 -30.53 -1.41
C ARG A 7 24.79 -29.47 -0.34
N VAL A 8 25.52 -28.38 -0.64
CA VAL A 8 25.66 -27.21 0.22
C VAL A 8 24.70 -26.11 -0.22
N HIS A 9 23.69 -25.82 0.60
CA HIS A 9 22.67 -24.81 0.34
C HIS A 9 23.09 -23.43 0.84
N VAL A 10 23.00 -22.45 -0.08
CA VAL A 10 23.13 -21.00 0.14
C VAL A 10 21.97 -20.28 -0.57
N PRO A 11 21.21 -19.39 0.09
CA PRO A 11 21.20 -19.16 1.54
C PRO A 11 21.02 -20.45 2.37
N PRO A 12 21.44 -20.46 3.65
CA PRO A 12 21.20 -21.57 4.55
C PRO A 12 19.71 -21.97 4.59
N ALA A 13 19.39 -23.21 4.22
CA ALA A 13 18.04 -23.76 4.38
C ALA A 13 17.87 -24.33 5.80
N GLU A 14 16.71 -24.15 6.42
CA GLU A 14 16.39 -24.66 7.76
C GLU A 14 16.10 -26.18 7.74
N TYR A 15 15.40 -26.64 6.70
CA TYR A 15 15.03 -28.04 6.53
C TYR A 15 15.57 -28.60 5.22
N ASP A 16 15.89 -29.89 5.23
CA ASP A 16 16.32 -30.65 4.08
C ASP A 16 15.18 -30.72 3.04
N PRO A 17 15.39 -30.33 1.77
CA PRO A 17 14.34 -30.35 0.75
C PRO A 17 13.94 -31.77 0.30
N VAL A 18 14.75 -32.78 0.63
CA VAL A 18 14.53 -34.19 0.31
C VAL A 18 13.88 -34.92 1.49
N THR A 19 14.41 -34.74 2.71
CA THR A 19 13.96 -35.50 3.89
C THR A 19 13.03 -34.73 4.82
N TYR A 20 12.98 -33.40 4.70
CA TYR A 20 12.26 -32.48 5.61
C TYR A 20 12.79 -32.48 7.05
N GLU A 21 13.93 -33.10 7.32
CA GLU A 21 14.60 -33.02 8.62
C GLU A 21 15.34 -31.69 8.78
N ALA A 22 15.51 -31.23 10.02
CA ALA A 22 16.24 -30.00 10.30
C ALA A 22 17.73 -30.14 9.92
N LEU A 23 18.28 -29.15 9.22
CA LEU A 23 19.69 -29.11 8.85
C LEU A 23 20.53 -28.43 9.95
N THR A 24 21.58 -29.10 10.41
CA THR A 24 22.43 -28.59 11.50
C THR A 24 23.90 -28.39 11.10
N GLU A 25 24.33 -28.92 9.95
CA GLU A 25 25.73 -28.80 9.51
C GLU A 25 25.96 -27.48 8.76
N VAL A 26 26.62 -26.54 9.44
CA VAL A 26 27.12 -25.30 8.85
C VAL A 26 28.40 -25.60 8.08
N VAL A 27 28.44 -25.18 6.81
CA VAL A 27 29.59 -25.34 5.92
C VAL A 27 30.03 -23.96 5.44
N PRO A 28 31.28 -23.53 5.70
CA PRO A 28 31.78 -22.27 5.16
C PRO A 28 31.92 -22.37 3.63
N VAL A 29 31.55 -21.30 2.94
CA VAL A 29 31.70 -21.14 1.48
C VAL A 29 32.51 -19.88 1.20
N SER A 30 33.06 -19.78 -0.02
CA SER A 30 33.81 -18.61 -0.46
C SER A 30 32.93 -17.37 -0.56
N SER A 31 33.50 -16.18 -0.38
CA SER A 31 32.89 -14.89 -0.74
C SER A 31 33.03 -14.58 -2.24
N VAL A 32 33.61 -15.49 -3.02
CA VAL A 32 33.74 -15.43 -4.48
C VAL A 32 32.80 -16.45 -5.12
N GLY A 33 32.19 -16.10 -6.24
CA GLY A 33 31.28 -16.97 -6.96
C GLY A 33 31.17 -16.68 -8.46
N THR A 34 30.30 -17.44 -9.10
CA THR A 34 30.01 -17.34 -10.53
C THR A 34 28.56 -16.90 -10.73
N VAL A 35 28.36 -15.92 -11.62
CA VAL A 35 27.02 -15.52 -12.07
C VAL A 35 26.41 -16.62 -12.93
N VAL A 36 25.29 -17.18 -12.50
CA VAL A 36 24.55 -18.24 -13.21
C VAL A 36 23.61 -17.62 -14.25
N SER A 37 22.87 -16.59 -13.86
CA SER A 37 21.97 -15.81 -14.71
C SER A 37 21.71 -14.46 -14.06
N TRP A 38 21.27 -13.47 -14.84
CA TRP A 38 21.04 -12.11 -14.34
C TRP A 38 19.98 -11.36 -15.13
N THR A 39 19.47 -10.28 -14.53
CA THR A 39 18.62 -9.28 -15.18
C THR A 39 19.07 -7.88 -14.79
N TRP A 40 18.83 -6.90 -15.66
CA TRP A 40 19.21 -5.51 -15.43
C TRP A 40 18.12 -4.75 -14.65
N GLN A 41 18.54 -3.94 -13.68
CA GLN A 41 17.71 -2.97 -12.97
C GLN A 41 18.14 -1.55 -13.36
N PRO A 42 17.46 -0.89 -14.32
CA PRO A 42 17.84 0.45 -14.77
C PRO A 42 17.41 1.56 -13.81
N GLU A 43 16.33 1.38 -13.06
CA GLU A 43 15.75 2.42 -12.19
C GLU A 43 15.45 1.82 -10.81
N PRO A 44 16.42 1.72 -9.89
CA PRO A 44 16.21 1.13 -8.57
C PRO A 44 15.08 1.80 -7.78
N LEU A 45 14.23 0.98 -7.16
CA LEU A 45 13.21 1.45 -6.22
C LEU A 45 13.85 1.79 -4.86
N GLU A 46 13.15 2.60 -4.06
CA GLU A 46 13.53 2.87 -2.68
C GLU A 46 13.71 1.57 -1.88
N GLY A 47 14.79 1.48 -1.11
CA GLY A 47 15.10 0.31 -0.27
C GLY A 47 15.81 -0.85 -1.00
N GLN A 48 16.10 -0.73 -2.29
CA GLN A 48 16.97 -1.68 -3.02
C GLN A 48 18.43 -1.59 -2.52
N PRO A 49 19.27 -2.62 -2.73
CA PRO A 49 20.66 -2.62 -2.27
C PRO A 49 21.54 -1.48 -2.81
N LEU A 50 21.18 -0.93 -3.98
CA LEU A 50 21.90 0.16 -4.65
C LEU A 50 20.91 1.24 -5.11
N ASP A 51 21.34 2.50 -5.02
CA ASP A 51 20.60 3.71 -5.43
C ASP A 51 20.86 4.12 -6.89
N ARG A 52 21.61 3.29 -7.62
CA ARG A 52 22.05 3.48 -9.01
C ARG A 52 21.83 2.20 -9.82
N PRO A 53 21.75 2.25 -11.16
CA PRO A 53 21.52 1.07 -11.98
C PRO A 53 22.50 -0.08 -11.67
N PHE A 54 21.99 -1.31 -11.61
CA PHE A 54 22.75 -2.50 -11.25
C PHE A 54 22.13 -3.77 -11.85
N ALA A 55 22.75 -4.93 -11.63
CA ALA A 55 22.18 -6.22 -12.03
C ALA A 55 21.71 -7.05 -10.84
N TRP A 56 20.51 -7.63 -10.91
CA TRP A 56 20.11 -8.72 -10.04
C TRP A 56 20.63 -10.04 -10.64
N ALA A 57 21.42 -10.80 -9.86
CA ALA A 57 22.06 -12.02 -10.34
C ALA A 57 21.81 -13.20 -9.41
N LEU A 58 21.63 -14.38 -9.99
CA LEU A 58 21.78 -15.66 -9.30
C LEU A 58 23.27 -16.01 -9.28
N ILE A 59 23.89 -16.01 -8.11
CA ILE A 59 25.33 -16.18 -7.91
C ILE A 59 25.58 -17.48 -7.17
N LYS A 60 26.33 -18.41 -7.77
CA LYS A 60 26.78 -19.64 -7.12
C LYS A 60 28.15 -19.39 -6.50
N LEU A 61 28.21 -19.26 -5.18
CA LEU A 61 29.45 -19.13 -4.43
C LEU A 61 30.30 -20.40 -4.53
N ASP A 62 31.62 -20.27 -4.52
CA ASP A 62 32.50 -21.44 -4.55
C ASP A 62 32.34 -22.25 -3.26
N GLY A 63 32.12 -23.56 -3.40
CA GLY A 63 31.79 -24.45 -2.29
C GLY A 63 30.29 -24.57 -1.99
N ALA A 64 29.43 -23.78 -2.65
CA ALA A 64 27.98 -23.93 -2.62
C ALA A 64 27.48 -24.77 -3.80
N ASP A 65 26.28 -25.33 -3.69
CA ASP A 65 25.57 -26.06 -4.75
C ASP A 65 24.34 -25.32 -5.28
N THR A 66 23.79 -24.36 -4.52
CA THR A 66 22.67 -23.51 -4.93
C THR A 66 23.09 -22.05 -5.10
N PRO A 67 22.43 -21.30 -6.00
CA PRO A 67 22.72 -19.88 -6.15
C PRO A 67 21.97 -19.02 -5.13
N LEU A 68 22.61 -17.93 -4.72
CA LEU A 68 22.04 -16.81 -3.98
C LEU A 68 21.60 -15.71 -4.97
N LEU A 69 20.41 -15.14 -4.79
CA LEU A 69 20.03 -13.91 -5.51
C LEU A 69 20.65 -12.71 -4.80
N HIS A 70 21.48 -11.93 -5.49
CA HIS A 70 22.02 -10.67 -4.96
C HIS A 70 22.28 -9.63 -6.06
N ALA A 71 22.38 -8.36 -5.64
CA ALA A 71 22.82 -7.26 -6.50
C ALA A 71 24.31 -7.38 -6.88
N VAL A 72 24.63 -7.05 -8.13
CA VAL A 72 25.99 -6.89 -8.66
C VAL A 72 26.16 -5.44 -9.13
N ASP A 73 27.09 -4.70 -8.53
CA ASP A 73 27.45 -3.34 -8.95
C ASP A 73 28.43 -3.41 -10.14
N VAL A 74 27.91 -3.10 -11.32
CA VAL A 74 28.60 -3.20 -12.60
C VAL A 74 27.89 -2.30 -13.61
N LYS A 75 28.61 -1.78 -14.60
CA LYS A 75 27.98 -0.95 -15.63
C LYS A 75 27.13 -1.78 -16.58
N GLU A 76 26.16 -1.13 -17.19
CA GLU A 76 25.29 -1.75 -18.19
C GLU A 76 26.12 -2.36 -19.33
N GLY A 77 25.81 -3.62 -19.67
CA GLY A 77 26.49 -4.36 -20.74
C GLY A 77 27.84 -5.00 -20.35
N GLU A 78 28.35 -4.77 -19.13
CA GLU A 78 29.63 -5.37 -18.68
C GLU A 78 29.45 -6.71 -17.96
N LEU A 79 28.22 -7.09 -17.58
CA LEU A 79 27.93 -8.38 -16.93
C LEU A 79 27.58 -9.48 -17.95
N SER A 80 28.03 -10.71 -17.67
CA SER A 80 27.68 -11.90 -18.45
C SER A 80 27.47 -13.12 -17.57
N SER A 81 26.69 -14.10 -18.06
CA SER A 81 26.60 -15.39 -17.36
C SER A 81 27.94 -16.11 -17.45
N GLY A 82 28.39 -16.69 -16.34
CA GLY A 82 29.75 -17.22 -16.19
C GLY A 82 30.77 -16.21 -15.65
N ALA A 83 30.41 -14.92 -15.54
CA ALA A 83 31.29 -13.92 -14.95
C ALA A 83 31.61 -14.25 -13.48
N ARG A 84 32.83 -13.94 -13.08
CA ARG A 84 33.32 -14.07 -11.71
C ARG A 84 33.05 -12.80 -10.93
N VAL A 85 32.53 -12.97 -9.72
CA VAL A 85 32.20 -11.88 -8.81
C VAL A 85 32.63 -12.22 -7.39
N HIS A 86 32.91 -11.19 -6.59
CA HIS A 86 33.11 -11.34 -5.15
C HIS A 86 32.21 -10.40 -4.38
N VAL A 87 31.95 -10.75 -3.12
CA VAL A 87 31.20 -9.93 -2.18
C VAL A 87 31.98 -8.64 -1.90
N HIS A 88 31.23 -7.54 -1.85
CA HIS A 88 31.59 -6.32 -1.15
C HIS A 88 30.74 -6.22 0.12
N TRP A 89 31.40 -6.03 1.27
CA TRP A 89 30.75 -6.00 2.59
C TRP A 89 30.39 -4.57 3.00
N VAL A 90 29.36 -4.42 3.82
CA VAL A 90 29.14 -3.17 4.57
C VAL A 90 30.27 -2.95 5.60
N ASP A 91 30.51 -1.70 5.98
CA ASP A 91 31.60 -1.34 6.91
C ASP A 91 31.42 -1.98 8.31
N GLU A 92 30.19 -2.08 8.78
CA GLU A 92 29.83 -2.60 10.11
C GLU A 92 28.79 -3.73 9.99
N PRO A 93 29.22 -4.98 9.72
CA PRO A 93 28.31 -6.12 9.62
C PRO A 93 27.58 -6.40 10.93
N VAL A 94 26.29 -6.71 10.82
CA VAL A 94 25.40 -6.96 11.98
C VAL A 94 24.94 -8.41 12.07
N GLY A 95 25.47 -9.31 11.25
CA GLY A 95 25.04 -10.71 11.18
C GLY A 95 23.69 -10.88 10.47
N ALA A 96 23.47 -10.17 9.36
CA ALA A 96 22.28 -10.28 8.51
C ALA A 96 22.69 -10.49 7.04
N ILE A 97 21.77 -10.98 6.20
CA ILE A 97 22.08 -11.16 4.76
C ILE A 97 22.45 -9.84 4.08
N THR A 98 21.96 -8.72 4.61
CA THR A 98 22.27 -7.34 4.18
C THR A 98 23.68 -6.88 4.52
N ASP A 99 24.46 -7.68 5.25
CA ASP A 99 25.90 -7.41 5.44
C ASP A 99 26.68 -7.54 4.13
N ILE A 100 26.16 -8.35 3.20
CA ILE A 100 26.57 -8.31 1.80
C ILE A 100 25.91 -7.06 1.20
N ALA A 101 26.68 -6.01 1.00
CA ALA A 101 26.16 -4.78 0.39
C ALA A 101 25.76 -5.07 -1.07
N TYR A 102 26.67 -5.68 -1.81
CA TYR A 102 26.50 -6.10 -3.21
C TYR A 102 27.69 -6.97 -3.62
N PHE A 103 27.68 -7.47 -4.85
CA PHE A 103 28.82 -8.13 -5.49
C PHE A 103 29.47 -7.21 -6.52
N VAL A 104 30.75 -7.41 -6.78
CA VAL A 104 31.49 -6.70 -7.83
C VAL A 104 32.26 -7.71 -8.71
N PRO A 105 32.52 -7.41 -9.99
CA PRO A 105 33.32 -8.27 -10.85
C PRO A 105 34.73 -8.51 -10.32
N GLY A 106 35.14 -9.77 -10.26
CA GLY A 106 36.48 -10.16 -9.82
C GLY A 106 36.54 -11.55 -9.20
N GLU A 107 37.77 -12.01 -8.94
CA GLU A 107 38.06 -13.32 -8.36
C GLU A 107 38.75 -13.24 -6.99
N ILE A 108 39.09 -12.03 -6.55
CA ILE A 108 39.83 -11.80 -5.31
C ILE A 108 38.81 -11.46 -4.23
N ALA A 109 38.76 -12.27 -3.18
CA ALA A 109 37.92 -11.99 -2.02
C ALA A 109 38.40 -10.72 -1.31
N GLU A 110 37.46 -9.88 -0.89
CA GLU A 110 37.71 -8.82 0.09
C GLU A 110 37.86 -9.41 1.50
N ASP A 111 38.64 -8.72 2.33
CA ASP A 111 38.72 -9.04 3.75
C ASP A 111 37.35 -8.85 4.41
N VAL A 112 36.93 -9.83 5.21
CA VAL A 112 35.66 -9.75 5.94
C VAL A 112 35.88 -8.90 7.19
N PRO A 113 35.10 -7.81 7.39
CA PRO A 113 35.18 -7.03 8.62
C PRO A 113 34.90 -7.92 9.85
N ALA A 114 35.54 -7.60 10.97
CA ALA A 114 35.33 -8.36 12.20
C ALA A 114 33.88 -8.24 12.66
N VAL A 115 33.17 -9.37 12.70
CA VAL A 115 31.79 -9.42 13.23
C VAL A 115 31.87 -9.47 14.75
N ALA A 116 31.10 -8.62 15.43
CA ALA A 116 30.96 -8.70 16.88
C ALA A 116 30.35 -10.06 17.28
N THR A 117 30.63 -10.54 18.49
CA THR A 117 29.97 -11.74 19.03
C THR A 117 28.46 -11.58 19.00
N ASP A 118 27.76 -12.52 18.37
CA ASP A 118 26.30 -12.49 18.29
C ASP A 118 25.68 -12.91 19.64
N ASP A 119 25.21 -11.92 20.40
CA ASP A 119 24.55 -12.07 21.70
C ASP A 119 23.04 -11.80 21.64
N ARG A 120 22.45 -11.79 20.43
CA ARG A 120 21.05 -11.44 20.22
C ARG A 120 20.10 -12.58 20.61
N ASP A 121 18.93 -12.20 21.10
CA ASP A 121 17.83 -13.13 21.32
C ASP A 121 17.32 -13.71 19.97
N PRO A 122 16.72 -14.92 19.97
CA PRO A 122 16.08 -15.47 18.78
C PRO A 122 15.08 -14.50 18.15
N VAL A 123 15.08 -14.41 16.82
CA VAL A 123 14.13 -13.58 16.07
C VAL A 123 12.71 -14.11 16.29
N THR A 124 11.82 -13.26 16.81
CA THR A 124 10.40 -13.62 17.09
C THR A 124 9.40 -12.98 16.12
N MET A 125 9.83 -11.97 15.36
CA MET A 125 8.98 -11.24 14.43
C MET A 125 9.82 -10.71 13.26
N LEU A 126 9.28 -10.82 12.05
CA LEU A 126 9.89 -10.34 10.81
C LEU A 126 8.99 -9.24 10.24
N VAL A 127 9.52 -8.01 10.13
CA VAL A 127 8.83 -6.91 9.44
C VAL A 127 9.29 -6.89 7.99
N VAL A 128 8.36 -7.14 7.06
CA VAL A 128 8.62 -7.05 5.61
C VAL A 128 7.74 -5.94 5.03
N PRO A 129 8.26 -4.71 4.86
CA PRO A 129 7.49 -3.65 4.23
C PRO A 129 7.15 -4.07 2.80
N SER A 130 5.89 -3.93 2.42
CA SER A 130 5.39 -4.21 1.07
C SER A 130 4.71 -2.96 0.55
N ALA A 131 5.04 -2.56 -0.69
CA ALA A 131 4.43 -1.42 -1.36
C ALA A 131 3.86 -1.85 -2.70
N ILE A 132 2.74 -1.24 -3.10
CA ILE A 132 2.17 -1.39 -4.44
C ILE A 132 1.84 0.00 -4.96
N GLU A 133 2.32 0.29 -6.17
CA GLU A 133 1.91 1.47 -6.92
C GLU A 133 0.84 1.04 -7.93
N ILE A 134 -0.32 1.70 -7.89
CA ILE A 134 -1.44 1.43 -8.80
C ILE A 134 -1.72 2.70 -9.59
N GLN A 135 -1.47 2.65 -10.90
CA GLN A 135 -1.94 3.70 -11.80
C GLN A 135 -3.44 3.54 -12.02
N HIS A 136 -4.24 4.38 -11.36
CA HIS A 136 -5.68 4.40 -11.51
C HIS A 136 -6.09 5.27 -12.71
N THR A 137 -6.96 4.75 -13.58
CA THR A 137 -7.61 5.53 -14.63
C THR A 137 -9.09 5.67 -14.29
N ALA A 138 -9.55 6.90 -14.12
CA ALA A 138 -10.93 7.14 -13.71
C ALA A 138 -11.92 6.59 -14.74
N SER A 139 -12.94 5.87 -14.26
CA SER A 139 -14.01 5.34 -15.10
C SER A 139 -14.88 6.45 -15.69
N ARG A 140 -15.79 6.13 -16.63
CA ARG A 140 -16.75 7.10 -17.16
C ARG A 140 -17.60 7.75 -16.06
N PRO A 141 -18.30 6.99 -15.18
CA PRO A 141 -19.10 7.59 -14.12
C PRO A 141 -18.27 8.37 -13.09
N GLU A 142 -17.09 7.87 -12.74
CA GLU A 142 -16.17 8.60 -11.85
C GLU A 142 -15.69 9.91 -12.48
N SER A 143 -15.31 9.90 -13.76
CA SER A 143 -14.91 11.11 -14.49
C SER A 143 -16.02 12.15 -14.55
N THR A 144 -17.28 11.73 -14.69
CA THR A 144 -18.44 12.64 -14.66
C THR A 144 -18.63 13.23 -13.27
N TYR A 145 -18.58 12.40 -12.23
CA TYR A 145 -18.66 12.83 -10.83
C TYR A 145 -17.57 13.83 -10.45
N LEU A 146 -16.30 13.51 -10.74
CA LEU A 146 -15.14 14.36 -10.44
C LEU A 146 -15.24 15.74 -11.13
N ARG A 147 -15.69 15.77 -12.39
CA ARG A 147 -15.94 17.04 -13.10
C ARG A 147 -17.12 17.80 -12.51
N GLY A 148 -18.17 17.09 -12.10
CA GLY A 148 -19.30 17.67 -11.38
C GLY A 148 -18.85 18.38 -10.10
N LEU A 149 -18.00 17.74 -9.29
CA LEU A 149 -17.48 18.32 -8.06
C LEU A 149 -16.67 19.60 -8.28
N ARG A 150 -15.86 19.64 -9.34
CA ARG A 150 -15.15 20.87 -9.75
C ARG A 150 -16.11 22.00 -10.12
N ASP A 151 -17.27 21.66 -10.66
CA ASP A 151 -18.29 22.63 -11.07
C ASP A 151 -19.31 22.90 -9.94
N GLY A 152 -19.06 22.42 -8.72
CA GLY A 152 -19.93 22.64 -7.54
C GLY A 152 -21.20 21.78 -7.54
N LYS A 153 -21.19 20.64 -8.23
CA LYS A 153 -22.34 19.76 -8.41
C LYS A 153 -22.11 18.40 -7.79
N LEU A 154 -23.11 17.91 -7.06
CA LEU A 154 -23.13 16.55 -6.53
C LEU A 154 -23.90 15.66 -7.49
N LEU A 155 -23.19 14.87 -8.29
CA LEU A 155 -23.81 13.98 -9.26
C LEU A 155 -23.85 12.55 -8.70
N GLY A 156 -25.05 12.04 -8.45
CA GLY A 156 -25.30 10.61 -8.28
C GLY A 156 -25.60 9.94 -9.62
N ALA A 157 -25.74 8.61 -9.63
CA ALA A 157 -26.19 7.89 -10.82
C ALA A 157 -27.05 6.67 -10.46
N ARG A 158 -27.93 6.28 -11.38
CA ARG A 158 -28.81 5.11 -11.26
C ARG A 158 -28.89 4.35 -12.58
N SER A 159 -29.36 3.11 -12.50
CA SER A 159 -29.70 2.31 -13.67
C SER A 159 -31.20 2.43 -13.99
N GLY A 160 -31.53 2.94 -15.18
CA GLY A 160 -32.91 3.15 -15.62
C GLY A 160 -33.72 4.13 -14.75
N ASP A 161 -35.03 4.22 -15.01
CA ASP A 161 -35.89 5.26 -14.41
C ASP A 161 -36.25 5.01 -12.93
N THR A 162 -36.10 3.77 -12.46
CA THR A 162 -36.54 3.32 -11.13
C THR A 162 -35.41 2.77 -10.26
N GLY A 163 -34.17 2.79 -10.77
CA GLY A 163 -33.01 2.33 -10.02
C GLY A 163 -32.68 3.23 -8.84
N LYS A 164 -31.97 2.66 -7.87
CA LYS A 164 -31.42 3.39 -6.73
C LYS A 164 -30.37 4.39 -7.20
N VAL A 165 -30.33 5.56 -6.56
CA VAL A 165 -29.37 6.63 -6.85
C VAL A 165 -28.14 6.46 -5.97
N TYR A 166 -27.01 6.12 -6.57
CA TYR A 166 -25.73 5.94 -5.91
C TYR A 166 -24.90 7.22 -5.95
N PHE A 167 -24.42 7.65 -4.78
CA PHE A 167 -23.47 8.75 -4.63
C PHE A 167 -22.30 8.34 -3.71
N PRO A 168 -21.04 8.43 -4.16
CA PRO A 168 -20.62 8.70 -5.54
C PRO A 168 -21.13 7.63 -6.53
N PRO A 169 -21.27 7.96 -7.83
CA PRO A 169 -21.61 7.02 -8.88
C PRO A 169 -20.64 5.82 -8.93
N LYS A 170 -21.18 4.64 -9.23
CA LYS A 170 -20.43 3.39 -9.42
C LYS A 170 -20.36 3.01 -10.90
N GLU A 171 -19.41 2.15 -11.26
CA GLU A 171 -19.26 1.60 -12.62
C GLU A 171 -20.46 0.75 -13.03
N ALA A 172 -21.02 0.01 -12.09
CA ALA A 172 -22.20 -0.82 -12.28
C ALA A 172 -23.08 -0.77 -11.04
N ASP A 173 -24.38 -0.93 -11.24
CA ASP A 173 -25.37 -1.14 -10.19
C ASP A 173 -25.00 -2.41 -9.40
N PRO A 174 -24.73 -2.31 -8.09
CA PRO A 174 -24.34 -3.46 -7.28
C PRO A 174 -25.40 -4.57 -7.18
N ALA A 175 -26.67 -4.26 -7.40
CA ALA A 175 -27.77 -5.23 -7.34
C ALA A 175 -27.97 -5.97 -8.67
N THR A 176 -27.73 -5.32 -9.81
CA THR A 176 -28.05 -5.87 -11.13
C THR A 176 -26.83 -6.14 -12.02
N GLY A 177 -25.70 -5.51 -11.74
CA GLY A 177 -24.50 -5.52 -12.59
C GLY A 177 -24.62 -4.69 -13.87
N GLN A 178 -25.72 -3.96 -14.06
CA GLN A 178 -25.92 -3.10 -15.23
C GLN A 178 -25.20 -1.75 -15.06
N GLU A 179 -24.92 -1.06 -16.16
CA GLU A 179 -24.34 0.29 -16.12
C GLU A 179 -25.29 1.27 -15.39
N LEU A 180 -24.72 2.21 -14.64
CA LEU A 180 -25.44 3.40 -14.17
C LEU A 180 -25.47 4.42 -15.31
N ASP A 181 -26.57 4.45 -16.06
CA ASP A 181 -26.71 5.18 -17.32
C ASP A 181 -27.34 6.59 -17.16
N GLN A 182 -27.97 6.87 -16.02
CA GLN A 182 -28.61 8.15 -15.73
C GLN A 182 -27.91 8.87 -14.58
N PHE A 183 -27.33 10.05 -14.84
CA PHE A 183 -26.78 10.93 -13.81
C PHE A 183 -27.84 11.86 -13.25
N VAL A 184 -27.89 12.00 -11.93
CA VAL A 184 -28.86 12.80 -11.20
C VAL A 184 -28.11 13.82 -10.35
N GLU A 185 -28.43 15.11 -10.52
CA GLU A 185 -27.91 16.16 -9.66
C GLU A 185 -28.64 16.12 -8.32
N LEU A 186 -27.87 15.94 -7.25
CA LEU A 186 -28.31 15.89 -5.87
C LEU A 186 -28.10 17.26 -5.22
N VAL A 187 -28.91 17.55 -4.21
CA VAL A 187 -28.68 18.72 -3.35
C VAL A 187 -27.60 18.42 -2.31
N ASP A 188 -27.00 19.45 -1.76
CA ASP A 188 -25.94 19.38 -0.77
C ASP A 188 -26.46 19.31 0.67
N LYS A 189 -27.72 18.90 0.84
CA LYS A 189 -28.37 18.63 2.12
C LYS A 189 -28.58 17.13 2.31
N GLY A 190 -28.48 16.68 3.55
CA GLY A 190 -28.63 15.27 3.88
C GLY A 190 -28.86 14.99 5.36
N THR A 191 -28.95 13.71 5.67
CA THR A 191 -29.20 13.17 7.01
C THR A 191 -28.00 12.36 7.48
N VAL A 192 -27.55 12.59 8.72
CA VAL A 192 -26.59 11.70 9.38
C VAL A 192 -27.29 10.37 9.68
N THR A 193 -26.84 9.29 9.04
CA THR A 193 -27.41 7.95 9.22
C THR A 193 -26.75 7.22 10.38
N THR A 194 -25.42 7.26 10.46
CA THR A 194 -24.60 6.73 11.54
C THR A 194 -23.27 7.49 11.61
N PHE A 195 -22.53 7.41 12.72
CA PHE A 195 -21.29 8.15 12.90
C PHE A 195 -20.36 7.53 13.93
N ALA A 196 -19.09 7.94 13.89
CA ALA A 196 -18.08 7.63 14.89
C ALA A 196 -17.42 8.92 15.40
N ILE A 197 -17.12 8.98 16.70
CA ILE A 197 -16.34 10.04 17.32
C ILE A 197 -14.90 9.56 17.49
N ILE A 198 -13.97 10.18 16.78
CA ILE A 198 -12.56 9.82 16.82
C ILE A 198 -11.90 10.62 17.93
N ASN A 199 -11.45 9.95 19.00
CA ASN A 199 -10.86 10.58 20.18
C ASN A 199 -9.34 10.40 20.29
N ILE A 200 -8.77 9.37 19.67
CA ILE A 200 -7.36 8.98 19.83
C ILE A 200 -6.61 9.28 18.53
N PRO A 201 -5.44 9.95 18.61
CA PRO A 201 -4.64 10.21 17.43
C PRO A 201 -3.99 8.93 16.88
N PHE A 202 -3.81 8.87 15.57
CA PHE A 202 -3.04 7.81 14.92
C PHE A 202 -2.09 8.38 13.86
N ALA A 203 -1.06 7.61 13.50
CA ALA A 203 -0.03 8.06 12.57
C ALA A 203 -0.63 8.40 11.18
N GLY A 204 -0.24 9.54 10.61
CA GLY A 204 -0.73 10.02 9.31
C GLY A 204 -2.07 10.76 9.36
N GLN A 205 -2.70 10.88 10.55
CA GLN A 205 -3.93 11.64 10.71
C GLN A 205 -3.71 13.15 10.49
N ARG A 206 -4.53 13.77 9.63
CA ARG A 206 -4.46 15.21 9.32
C ARG A 206 -5.35 16.08 10.22
N ILE A 207 -6.40 15.50 10.80
CA ILE A 207 -7.40 16.21 11.60
C ILE A 207 -7.16 15.91 13.07
N LYS A 208 -7.08 16.96 13.89
CA LYS A 208 -6.86 16.83 15.33
C LYS A 208 -8.13 16.31 16.03
N PRO A 209 -8.07 15.23 16.81
CA PRO A 209 -9.18 14.79 17.67
C PRO A 209 -9.59 15.83 18.73
N PRO A 210 -10.85 15.82 19.20
CA PRO A 210 -11.96 14.98 18.73
C PRO A 210 -12.63 15.53 17.46
N TYR A 211 -13.03 14.63 16.55
CA TYR A 211 -13.90 14.97 15.41
C TYR A 211 -14.87 13.84 15.08
N VAL A 212 -15.88 14.16 14.27
CA VAL A 212 -16.91 13.21 13.85
C VAL A 212 -16.74 12.84 12.39
N ALA A 213 -16.67 11.55 12.12
CA ALA A 213 -16.84 10.99 10.78
C ALA A 213 -18.23 10.35 10.72
N ALA A 214 -19.08 10.84 9.82
CA ALA A 214 -20.47 10.44 9.71
C ALA A 214 -20.80 9.96 8.30
N TYR A 215 -21.67 8.97 8.22
CA TYR A 215 -22.32 8.57 6.97
C TYR A 215 -23.49 9.51 6.72
N VAL A 216 -23.37 10.36 5.69
CA VAL A 216 -24.39 11.32 5.28
C VAL A 216 -25.17 10.77 4.09
N LEU A 217 -26.47 10.64 4.23
CA LEU A 217 -27.39 10.33 3.13
C LEU A 217 -27.90 11.65 2.54
N LEU A 218 -27.42 12.00 1.34
CA LEU A 218 -27.90 13.19 0.63
C LEU A 218 -29.37 13.01 0.23
N ASP A 219 -30.13 14.11 0.23
CA ASP A 219 -31.52 14.07 -0.19
C ASP A 219 -31.60 13.70 -1.68
N GLY A 220 -32.32 12.60 -1.98
CA GLY A 220 -32.43 12.03 -3.31
C GLY A 220 -31.42 10.92 -3.63
N ALA A 221 -30.50 10.61 -2.70
CA ALA A 221 -29.62 9.44 -2.79
C ALA A 221 -30.20 8.23 -2.03
N ASP A 222 -29.73 7.03 -2.39
CA ASP A 222 -30.11 5.75 -1.77
C ASP A 222 -28.95 5.09 -1.01
N ILE A 223 -27.79 5.74 -0.94
CA ILE A 223 -26.63 5.26 -0.22
C ILE A 223 -25.94 6.44 0.48
N PRO A 224 -25.55 6.29 1.76
CA PRO A 224 -24.80 7.32 2.44
C PRO A 224 -23.32 7.27 2.04
N PHE A 225 -22.64 8.40 2.16
CA PHE A 225 -21.20 8.48 1.99
C PHE A 225 -20.55 9.04 3.26
N LEU A 226 -19.32 8.61 3.52
CA LEU A 226 -18.58 9.04 4.70
C LEU A 226 -18.02 10.45 4.49
N HIS A 227 -18.35 11.37 5.39
CA HIS A 227 -17.76 12.71 5.43
C HIS A 227 -17.66 13.23 6.87
N LEU A 228 -16.91 14.30 7.05
CA LEU A 228 -16.79 15.00 8.33
C LEU A 228 -18.07 15.77 8.65
N VAL A 229 -18.48 15.74 9.92
CA VAL A 229 -19.47 16.66 10.50
C VAL A 229 -18.79 17.52 11.55
N THR A 230 -18.85 18.84 11.37
CA THR A 230 -18.25 19.83 12.29
C THR A 230 -19.24 20.95 12.58
N ASP A 231 -18.77 22.05 13.15
CA ASP A 231 -19.59 23.20 13.59
C ASP A 231 -20.65 22.82 14.64
N ILE A 232 -20.38 21.72 15.35
CA ILE A 232 -21.15 21.20 16.48
C ILE A 232 -20.19 20.44 17.41
N ASP A 233 -20.51 20.41 18.70
CA ASP A 233 -19.76 19.55 19.62
C ASP A 233 -19.92 18.08 19.20
N ALA A 234 -18.82 17.33 19.22
CA ALA A 234 -18.82 15.94 18.78
C ALA A 234 -19.79 15.06 19.58
N SER A 235 -20.02 15.38 20.87
CA SER A 235 -20.96 14.67 21.74
C SER A 235 -22.43 14.97 21.43
N GLU A 236 -22.70 16.03 20.65
CA GLU A 236 -24.05 16.46 20.28
C GLU A 236 -24.48 15.93 18.90
N VAL A 237 -23.60 15.25 18.14
CA VAL A 237 -23.99 14.61 16.88
C VAL A 237 -24.92 13.43 17.15
N ARG A 238 -25.96 13.29 16.32
CA ARG A 238 -27.02 12.29 16.47
C ARG A 238 -27.38 11.67 15.12
N MET A 239 -27.82 10.41 15.15
CA MET A 239 -28.50 9.80 14.01
C MET A 239 -29.80 10.57 13.73
N GLY A 240 -30.11 10.82 12.46
CA GLY A 240 -31.23 11.63 12.01
C GLY A 240 -30.92 13.12 11.87
N MET A 241 -29.77 13.61 12.38
CA MET A 241 -29.42 15.02 12.30
C MET A 241 -29.37 15.52 10.84
N ARG A 242 -30.05 16.62 10.57
CA ARG A 242 -30.06 17.29 9.28
C ARG A 242 -28.81 18.14 9.11
N VAL A 243 -28.12 17.94 8.00
CA VAL A 243 -26.84 18.57 7.70
C VAL A 243 -26.80 19.14 6.29
N GLU A 244 -25.96 20.15 6.08
CA GLU A 244 -25.67 20.74 4.77
C GLU A 244 -24.17 20.86 4.55
N ALA A 245 -23.73 20.74 3.30
CA ALA A 245 -22.33 20.82 2.93
C ALA A 245 -21.81 22.25 3.09
N VAL A 246 -20.60 22.36 3.64
CA VAL A 246 -19.82 23.59 3.64
C VAL A 246 -18.68 23.41 2.65
N TRP A 247 -18.78 24.11 1.53
CA TRP A 247 -17.79 24.09 0.47
C TRP A 247 -16.60 25.01 0.80
N LYS A 248 -15.40 24.61 0.38
CA LYS A 248 -14.22 25.48 0.39
C LYS A 248 -14.45 26.71 -0.52
N PRO A 249 -13.63 27.77 -0.40
CA PRO A 249 -13.57 28.82 -1.42
C PRO A 249 -13.38 28.22 -2.82
N GLN A 250 -14.07 28.77 -3.82
CA GLN A 250 -14.12 28.18 -5.17
C GLN A 250 -12.73 28.11 -5.83
N GLU A 251 -11.82 29.02 -5.46
CA GLU A 251 -10.44 29.06 -5.94
C GLU A 251 -9.60 27.86 -5.48
N GLU A 252 -10.02 27.17 -4.42
CA GLU A 252 -9.38 25.98 -3.88
C GLU A 252 -9.96 24.67 -4.44
N TRP A 253 -10.98 24.75 -5.29
CA TRP A 253 -11.66 23.56 -5.78
C TRP A 253 -10.80 22.77 -6.78
N GLY A 254 -10.69 21.48 -6.53
CA GLY A 254 -10.14 20.49 -7.44
C GLY A 254 -11.24 19.58 -7.99
N LEU A 255 -10.88 18.34 -8.28
CA LEU A 255 -11.80 17.29 -8.72
C LEU A 255 -12.35 16.45 -7.55
N GLY A 256 -11.80 16.62 -6.35
CA GLY A 256 -12.03 15.74 -5.21
C GLY A 256 -13.24 16.13 -4.36
N ILE A 257 -13.77 15.16 -3.62
CA ILE A 257 -14.87 15.39 -2.66
C ILE A 257 -14.46 16.34 -1.54
N ASP A 258 -13.15 16.50 -1.31
CA ASP A 258 -12.59 17.46 -0.37
C ASP A 258 -12.81 18.93 -0.78
N ASN A 259 -13.43 19.21 -1.93
CA ASN A 259 -14.05 20.52 -2.21
C ASN A 259 -15.12 20.85 -1.15
N ILE A 260 -15.83 19.83 -0.64
CA ILE A 260 -16.61 19.94 0.59
C ILE A 260 -15.64 19.84 1.77
N SER A 261 -15.53 20.90 2.55
CA SER A 261 -14.70 20.93 3.75
C SER A 261 -15.28 20.01 4.82
N HIS A 262 -16.58 20.12 5.06
CA HIS A 262 -17.33 19.36 6.05
C HIS A 262 -18.84 19.53 5.83
N PHE A 263 -19.63 18.82 6.60
CA PHE A 263 -21.06 19.07 6.77
C PHE A 263 -21.31 19.73 8.12
N ARG A 264 -22.25 20.67 8.18
CA ARG A 264 -22.70 21.32 9.41
C ARG A 264 -24.18 21.06 9.67
N PRO A 265 -24.66 21.10 10.93
CA PRO A 265 -26.09 21.00 11.21
C PRO A 265 -26.87 22.17 10.59
N THR A 266 -28.04 21.89 10.03
CA THR A 266 -28.93 22.92 9.49
C THR A 266 -29.78 23.61 10.56
N GLY A 267 -29.91 22.99 11.73
CA GLY A 267 -30.84 23.40 12.80
C GLY A 267 -32.28 22.93 12.60
N GLU A 268 -32.57 22.23 11.51
CA GLU A 268 -33.85 21.53 11.32
C GLU A 268 -34.01 20.38 12.32
N PRO A 269 -35.24 19.96 12.66
CA PRO A 269 -35.47 18.77 13.47
C PRO A 269 -34.84 17.52 12.86
N ASP A 270 -34.40 16.60 13.71
CA ASP A 270 -33.87 15.31 13.26
C ASP A 270 -34.90 14.56 12.40
N ALA A 271 -34.43 13.93 11.32
CA ALA A 271 -35.26 13.12 10.43
C ALA A 271 -35.84 11.91 11.17
N ASP A 272 -37.04 11.48 10.74
CA ASP A 272 -37.68 10.28 11.27
C ASP A 272 -36.79 9.05 11.01
N TYR A 273 -36.61 8.20 12.03
CA TYR A 273 -35.80 6.99 11.93
C TYR A 273 -36.21 6.07 10.77
N ASP A 274 -37.53 5.95 10.51
CA ASP A 274 -38.04 5.11 9.43
C ASP A 274 -37.60 5.58 8.04
N SER A 275 -37.24 6.86 7.88
CA SER A 275 -36.76 7.42 6.62
C SER A 275 -35.34 6.99 6.26
N TYR A 276 -34.50 6.59 7.25
CA TYR A 276 -33.09 6.27 7.00
C TYR A 276 -32.61 4.94 7.59
N LYS A 277 -33.43 4.20 8.36
CA LYS A 277 -33.05 2.93 9.00
C LYS A 277 -32.52 1.83 8.06
N HIS A 278 -32.81 1.93 6.75
CA HIS A 278 -32.33 0.99 5.73
C HIS A 278 -30.97 1.39 5.12
N HIS A 279 -30.38 2.48 5.60
CA HIS A 279 -29.15 3.09 5.11
C HIS A 279 -28.11 3.26 6.25
N LEU A 280 -28.16 2.39 7.27
CA LEU A 280 -27.24 2.40 8.42
C LEU A 280 -25.93 1.66 8.11
#